data_AF-A0A812Q1S9-F1
#
_entry.id   AF-A0A812Q1S9-F1
#
_cell.length_a   1.000
_cell.length_b   1.000
_cell.length_c   1.000
_cell.angle_alpha   90.00
_cell.angle_beta   90.00
_cell.angle_gamma   90.00
#
_symmetry.space_group_name_H-M   'P 1'
#
loop_
_entity.id
_entity.type
_entity.pdbx_description
1 polymer ?
#
loop_
_entity_poly.entity_id
_entity_poly.type
_entity_poly.pdbx_seq_one_letter_code
_entity_poly.pdbx_strand_id
1 'polypeptide(L)'
;MSTKGENAAMLAAQAGFLNNSVELEELKVEKELEDTAGVYHFQYMLLLVVGLRIAFAVMSLVCTCGDIGDEQERTRHLPDFLVKIFFLTACNAPIHYALVPGLLLRPHALLQVSCNICFPCSWPTFALLAAAFSAFMINDLRDAFAEAKKGVVDKQTVTAVNIYQDPKVPISQCVHTVLLSSIFVCVYYSAMTEPIEMTLFSRFFWACSLFVQYHISLNSFRPDSETSFTKISRWALRLDDSQATNHDLWVALLTQDSLSEGKGASPRLRLSEAEVVLRFCVCYVSNGLYRIFIVYSLPVYLATSGAASDFALNAFAVTFVSDLDNLPADVEYQRFSYQSLTEPESGQ
;
A
#
# COMPACT_ATOMS: atom_id res chain seq x y z
N MET A 1 13.48 2.49 -49.96
CA MET A 1 12.56 3.56 -49.51
C MET A 1 13.39 4.79 -49.22
N SER A 2 12.99 5.90 -49.83
CA SER A 2 13.71 7.18 -49.87
C SER A 2 13.97 7.74 -48.47
N THR A 3 15.15 8.30 -48.28
CA THR A 3 15.54 9.20 -47.19
C THR A 3 14.54 10.36 -47.10
N LYS A 4 13.39 10.16 -46.47
CA LYS A 4 12.65 11.28 -45.89
C LYS A 4 13.60 11.88 -44.86
N GLY A 5 14.08 13.09 -45.13
CA GLY A 5 15.09 13.75 -44.29
C GLY A 5 14.60 13.87 -42.85
N GLU A 6 15.52 13.96 -41.89
CA GLU A 6 15.26 14.02 -40.44
C GLU A 6 14.22 15.06 -40.01
N ASN A 7 13.96 16.03 -40.89
CA ASN A 7 13.02 17.14 -40.71
C ASN A 7 11.64 16.91 -41.33
N ALA A 8 11.33 15.71 -41.84
CA ALA A 8 10.09 15.46 -42.56
C ALA A 8 8.82 15.69 -41.70
N ALA A 9 8.85 15.30 -40.43
CA ALA A 9 7.74 15.54 -39.50
C ALA A 9 7.53 17.04 -39.23
N MET A 10 8.62 17.79 -38.99
CA MET A 10 8.57 19.24 -38.79
C MET A 10 8.06 19.97 -40.03
N LEU A 11 8.52 19.59 -41.22
CA LEU A 11 8.08 20.18 -42.49
C LEU A 11 6.60 19.89 -42.78
N ALA A 12 6.11 18.69 -42.42
CA ALA A 12 4.68 18.36 -42.53
C ALA A 12 3.82 19.21 -41.58
N ALA A 13 4.27 19.45 -40.34
CA ALA A 13 3.59 20.33 -39.40
C ALA A 13 3.56 21.79 -39.89
N GLN A 14 4.70 22.31 -40.38
CA GLN A 14 4.79 23.67 -40.93
C GLN A 14 3.89 23.88 -42.16
N ALA A 15 3.66 22.83 -42.94
CA ALA A 15 2.74 22.84 -44.08
C ALA A 15 1.26 22.62 -43.70
N GLY A 16 0.93 22.50 -42.42
CA GLY A 16 -0.45 22.31 -41.93
C GLY A 16 -0.97 20.88 -41.98
N PHE A 17 -0.12 19.88 -42.26
CA PHE A 17 -0.48 18.47 -42.29
C PHE A 17 -0.18 17.79 -40.94
N LEU A 18 -0.92 18.16 -39.89
CA LEU A 18 -0.72 17.63 -38.53
C LEU A 18 -0.77 16.10 -38.47
N ASN A 19 -1.74 15.45 -39.12
CA ASN A 19 -1.84 13.98 -39.09
C ASN A 19 -0.62 13.31 -39.73
N ASN A 20 -0.11 13.85 -40.84
CA ASN A 20 1.06 13.31 -41.51
C ASN A 20 2.34 13.59 -40.71
N SER A 21 2.39 14.69 -39.96
CA SER A 21 3.51 14.99 -39.07
C SER A 21 3.63 13.96 -37.96
N VAL A 22 2.51 13.64 -37.29
CA VAL A 22 2.44 12.58 -36.27
C VAL A 22 2.84 11.23 -36.84
N GLU A 23 2.31 10.84 -38.00
CA GLU A 23 2.65 9.57 -38.66
C GLU A 23 4.14 9.49 -39.04
N LEU A 24 4.74 10.60 -39.47
CA LEU A 24 6.17 10.68 -39.78
C LEU A 24 7.06 10.64 -38.54
N GLU A 25 6.60 11.22 -37.44
CA GLU A 25 7.29 11.19 -36.15
C GLU A 25 7.24 9.78 -35.56
N GLU A 26 6.10 9.10 -35.63
CA GLU A 26 5.94 7.68 -35.28
C GLU A 26 6.89 6.79 -36.09
N LEU A 27 6.94 6.96 -37.42
CA LEU A 27 7.86 6.21 -38.29
C LEU A 27 9.34 6.48 -38.00
N LYS A 28 9.69 7.71 -37.63
CA LYS A 28 11.06 8.07 -37.26
C LYS A 28 11.46 7.37 -35.97
N VAL A 29 10.61 7.46 -34.95
CA VAL A 29 10.80 6.76 -33.67
C VAL A 29 10.90 5.25 -33.90
N GLU A 30 9.99 4.67 -34.70
CA GLU A 30 10.02 3.24 -35.03
C GLU A 30 11.34 2.82 -35.68
N LYS A 31 11.85 3.60 -36.63
CA LYS A 31 13.14 3.33 -37.28
C LYS A 31 14.33 3.51 -36.34
N GLU A 32 14.32 4.55 -35.51
CA GLU A 32 15.35 4.74 -34.48
C GLU A 32 15.35 3.57 -33.48
N LEU A 33 14.17 3.03 -33.14
CA LEU A 33 14.02 1.82 -32.34
C LEU A 33 14.52 0.56 -33.07
N GLU A 34 14.26 0.40 -34.36
CA GLU A 34 14.81 -0.72 -35.17
C GLU A 34 16.34 -0.67 -35.25
N ASP A 35 16.91 0.52 -35.44
CA ASP A 35 18.36 0.74 -35.55
C ASP A 35 19.06 0.67 -34.18
N THR A 36 18.31 0.82 -33.08
CA THR A 36 18.84 0.66 -31.72
C THR A 36 18.91 -0.83 -31.37
N ALA A 37 20.12 -1.41 -31.40
CA ALA A 37 20.41 -2.84 -31.21
C ALA A 37 19.93 -3.49 -29.88
N GLY A 38 19.23 -2.77 -28.99
CA GLY A 38 18.65 -3.29 -27.74
C GLY A 38 17.14 -3.53 -27.75
N VAL A 39 16.41 -3.10 -28.78
CA VAL A 39 14.93 -3.06 -28.76
C VAL A 39 14.31 -4.45 -29.01
N TYR A 40 14.98 -5.29 -29.80
CA TYR A 40 14.62 -6.71 -29.97
C TYR A 40 14.79 -7.54 -28.69
N HIS A 41 15.40 -6.98 -27.65
CA HIS A 41 15.44 -7.62 -26.34
C HIS A 41 14.23 -7.31 -25.47
N PHE A 42 13.19 -6.61 -25.96
CA PHE A 42 12.04 -6.28 -25.12
C PHE A 42 11.23 -7.51 -24.69
N GLN A 43 10.98 -8.49 -25.58
CA GLN A 43 10.35 -9.76 -25.18
C GLN A 43 11.24 -10.51 -24.19
N TYR A 44 12.56 -10.49 -24.41
CA TYR A 44 13.55 -11.02 -23.47
C TYR A 44 13.62 -10.23 -22.18
N MET A 45 13.29 -8.94 -22.16
CA MET A 45 13.28 -8.03 -21.01
C MET A 45 11.99 -8.16 -20.21
N LEU A 46 10.84 -8.40 -20.85
CA LEU A 46 9.63 -8.79 -20.15
C LEU A 46 9.83 -10.18 -19.53
N LEU A 47 10.42 -11.13 -20.27
CA LEU A 47 10.88 -12.41 -19.73
C LEU A 47 11.98 -12.25 -18.68
N LEU A 48 12.81 -11.21 -18.76
CA LEU A 48 13.83 -10.88 -17.76
C LEU A 48 13.20 -10.20 -16.56
N VAL A 49 12.16 -9.38 -16.70
CA VAL A 49 11.49 -8.72 -15.57
C VAL A 49 10.59 -9.72 -14.87
N VAL A 50 9.85 -10.55 -15.61
CA VAL A 50 9.12 -11.69 -15.07
C VAL A 50 10.09 -12.73 -14.50
N GLY A 51 11.17 -13.03 -15.22
CA GLY A 51 12.22 -13.96 -14.80
C GLY A 51 13.02 -13.45 -13.61
N LEU A 52 13.30 -12.15 -13.51
CA LEU A 52 13.90 -11.48 -12.37
C LEU A 52 12.88 -11.43 -11.24
N ARG A 53 11.59 -11.18 -11.48
CA ARG A 53 10.55 -11.28 -10.43
C ARG A 53 10.45 -12.70 -9.88
N ILE A 54 10.55 -13.72 -10.73
CA ILE A 54 10.61 -15.13 -10.32
C ILE A 54 11.93 -15.41 -9.60
N ALA A 55 13.08 -14.99 -10.15
CA ALA A 55 14.40 -15.24 -9.56
C ALA A 55 14.60 -14.49 -8.25
N PHE A 56 14.09 -13.27 -8.14
CA PHE A 56 14.05 -12.47 -6.92
C PHE A 56 13.05 -13.03 -5.93
N ALA A 57 11.90 -13.53 -6.37
CA ALA A 57 11.00 -14.29 -5.51
C ALA A 57 11.70 -15.55 -4.95
N VAL A 58 12.45 -16.27 -5.79
CA VAL A 58 13.25 -17.43 -5.41
C VAL A 58 14.45 -17.05 -4.52
N MET A 59 15.11 -15.93 -4.77
CA MET A 59 16.24 -15.45 -3.95
C MET A 59 15.78 -14.92 -2.60
N SER A 60 14.70 -14.13 -2.57
CA SER A 60 14.08 -13.69 -1.32
C SER A 60 13.60 -14.91 -0.54
N LEU A 61 13.04 -15.92 -1.22
CA LEU A 61 12.72 -17.22 -0.64
C LEU A 61 13.94 -17.92 -0.06
N VAL A 62 15.07 -18.00 -0.78
CA VAL A 62 16.30 -18.63 -0.29
C VAL A 62 16.87 -17.88 0.92
N CYS A 63 16.87 -16.54 0.91
CA CYS A 63 17.38 -15.71 2.01
C CYS A 63 16.48 -15.77 3.25
N THR A 64 15.16 -15.69 3.09
CA THR A 64 14.21 -15.85 4.21
C THR A 64 14.14 -17.28 4.72
N CYS A 65 14.32 -18.27 3.86
CA CYS A 65 14.47 -19.66 4.29
C CYS A 65 15.77 -19.85 5.07
N GLY A 66 16.88 -19.25 4.64
CA GLY A 66 18.23 -19.52 5.15
C GLY A 66 18.46 -19.19 6.63
N ASP A 67 17.69 -18.26 7.19
CA ASP A 67 17.93 -17.72 8.55
C ASP A 67 16.91 -18.19 9.60
N ILE A 68 15.86 -18.92 9.19
CA ILE A 68 14.80 -19.39 10.11
C ILE A 68 15.13 -20.83 10.51
N GLY A 69 15.55 -21.01 11.76
CA GLY A 69 15.98 -22.29 12.34
C GLY A 69 14.87 -23.32 12.54
N ASP A 70 13.60 -22.97 12.29
CA ASP A 70 12.45 -23.85 12.46
C ASP A 70 11.76 -24.16 11.11
N GLU A 71 11.77 -25.43 10.73
CA GLU A 71 11.26 -25.95 9.45
C GLU A 71 9.73 -25.70 9.30
N GLN A 72 9.04 -25.55 10.43
CA GLN A 72 7.60 -25.31 10.50
C GLN A 72 7.21 -23.86 10.20
N GLU A 73 8.05 -22.87 10.54
CA GLU A 73 7.85 -21.47 10.14
C GLU A 73 8.16 -21.28 8.65
N ARG A 74 9.22 -21.95 8.16
CA ARG A 74 9.65 -21.87 6.76
C ARG A 74 8.56 -22.27 5.76
N THR A 75 7.78 -23.31 6.06
CA THR A 75 6.67 -23.74 5.19
C THR A 75 5.48 -22.79 5.16
N ARG A 76 5.35 -21.90 6.14
CA ARG A 76 4.22 -20.93 6.25
C ARG A 76 4.48 -19.61 5.53
N HIS A 77 5.72 -19.13 5.51
CA HIS A 77 6.05 -17.82 4.92
C HIS A 77 6.05 -17.83 3.38
N LEU A 78 6.41 -18.96 2.76
CA LEU A 78 6.50 -19.06 1.30
C LEU A 78 5.15 -18.86 0.58
N PRO A 79 4.05 -19.54 0.97
CA PRO A 79 2.75 -19.32 0.35
C PRO A 79 2.25 -17.89 0.52
N ASP A 80 2.46 -17.28 1.70
CA ASP A 80 2.07 -15.89 1.97
C ASP A 80 2.80 -14.91 1.04
N PHE A 81 4.13 -15.03 0.95
CA PHE A 81 4.94 -14.21 0.05
C PHE A 81 4.47 -14.31 -1.40
N LEU A 82 4.26 -15.54 -1.91
CA LEU A 82 3.82 -15.75 -3.29
C LEU A 82 2.43 -15.16 -3.53
N VAL A 83 1.48 -15.34 -2.61
CA VAL A 83 0.14 -14.77 -2.71
C VAL A 83 0.20 -13.24 -2.71
N LYS A 84 0.95 -12.63 -1.79
CA LYS A 84 1.08 -11.17 -1.71
C LYS A 84 1.74 -10.57 -2.95
N ILE A 85 2.86 -11.13 -3.42
CA ILE A 85 3.53 -10.64 -4.63
C ILE A 85 2.64 -10.82 -5.86
N PHE A 86 1.92 -11.94 -5.96
CA PHE A 86 0.95 -12.18 -7.02
C PHE A 86 -0.14 -11.10 -7.00
N PHE A 87 -0.76 -10.84 -5.84
CA PHE A 87 -1.80 -9.82 -5.70
C PHE A 87 -1.28 -8.41 -5.93
N LEU A 88 -0.14 -8.02 -5.35
CA LEU A 88 0.48 -6.72 -5.61
C LEU A 88 0.74 -6.55 -7.10
N THR A 89 1.27 -7.58 -7.77
CA THR A 89 1.47 -7.54 -9.22
C THR A 89 0.15 -7.45 -9.98
N ALA A 90 -0.86 -8.23 -9.59
CA ALA A 90 -2.17 -8.27 -10.22
C ALA A 90 -3.01 -7.01 -9.99
N CYS A 91 -2.79 -6.28 -8.89
CA CYS A 91 -3.45 -5.00 -8.58
C CYS A 91 -2.70 -3.81 -9.20
N ASN A 92 -1.37 -3.88 -9.26
CA ASN A 92 -0.56 -2.92 -10.02
C ASN A 92 -0.82 -3.06 -11.52
N ALA A 93 -1.16 -4.25 -12.01
CA ALA A 93 -1.51 -4.48 -13.41
C ALA A 93 -2.65 -3.54 -13.86
N PRO A 94 -3.89 -3.52 -13.33
CA PRO A 94 -4.94 -2.55 -13.68
C PRO A 94 -4.52 -1.08 -13.68
N ILE A 95 -3.69 -0.65 -12.73
CA ILE A 95 -3.16 0.73 -12.69
C ILE A 95 -2.30 1.02 -13.93
N HIS A 96 -1.57 0.02 -14.40
CA HIS A 96 -0.86 0.04 -15.69
C HIS A 96 -1.79 -0.25 -16.89
N TYR A 97 -2.82 -1.08 -16.72
CA TYR A 97 -3.69 -1.62 -17.78
C TYR A 97 -4.88 -0.71 -18.09
N ALA A 98 -5.11 0.36 -17.33
CA ALA A 98 -5.92 1.49 -17.78
C ALA A 98 -5.34 2.14 -19.07
N LEU A 99 -4.07 1.86 -19.42
CA LEU A 99 -3.44 2.19 -20.71
C LEU A 99 -3.57 1.08 -21.78
N VAL A 100 -4.11 -0.10 -21.44
CA VAL A 100 -3.98 -1.33 -22.27
C VAL A 100 -4.99 -1.55 -23.40
N PRO A 101 -6.18 -0.90 -23.50
CA PRO A 101 -6.95 -1.02 -24.74
C PRO A 101 -6.11 -0.68 -25.97
N GLY A 102 -5.15 0.25 -25.84
CA GLY A 102 -4.16 0.56 -26.89
C GLY A 102 -3.05 -0.48 -27.05
N LEU A 103 -2.50 -1.04 -25.95
CA LEU A 103 -1.32 -1.92 -25.96
C LEU A 103 -1.61 -3.36 -26.41
N LEU A 104 -2.78 -3.92 -26.09
CA LEU A 104 -3.19 -5.24 -26.60
C LEU A 104 -3.52 -5.21 -28.10
N LEU A 105 -3.98 -4.06 -28.59
CA LEU A 105 -4.32 -3.85 -30.00
C LEU A 105 -3.11 -3.39 -30.83
N ARG A 106 -2.05 -2.87 -30.19
CA ARG A 106 -0.82 -2.38 -30.83
C ARG A 106 0.41 -2.75 -30.00
N PRO A 107 0.99 -3.95 -30.15
CA PRO A 107 2.22 -4.35 -29.46
C PRO A 107 3.42 -3.42 -29.74
N HIS A 108 3.42 -2.67 -30.85
CA HIS A 108 4.41 -1.61 -31.10
C HIS A 108 4.28 -0.40 -30.14
N ALA A 109 3.11 -0.17 -29.53
CA ALA A 109 2.95 0.87 -28.51
C ALA A 109 3.70 0.55 -27.19
N LEU A 110 4.08 -0.72 -26.96
CA LEU A 110 5.00 -1.10 -25.88
C LEU A 110 6.44 -0.60 -26.14
N LEU A 111 6.76 -0.32 -27.40
CA LEU A 111 8.04 0.20 -27.85
C LEU A 111 8.06 1.73 -27.86
N GLN A 112 6.91 2.40 -27.84
CA GLN A 112 6.84 3.85 -27.64
C GLN A 112 7.23 4.16 -26.18
N VAL A 113 8.45 4.69 -26.04
CA VAL A 113 9.25 4.84 -24.80
C VAL A 113 8.64 5.78 -23.75
N SER A 114 7.55 6.47 -24.06
CA SER A 114 6.87 7.42 -23.18
C SER A 114 5.46 6.93 -22.83
N CYS A 115 5.34 5.88 -22.02
CA CYS A 115 4.09 5.63 -21.31
C CYS A 115 3.98 6.67 -20.19
N ASN A 116 3.42 7.83 -20.54
CA ASN A 116 3.10 8.87 -19.57
C ASN A 116 1.97 8.35 -18.67
N ILE A 117 2.34 7.77 -17.53
CA ILE A 117 1.38 7.52 -16.45
C ILE A 117 0.99 8.90 -15.92
N CYS A 118 -0.03 9.50 -16.53
CA CYS A 118 -0.57 10.75 -16.07
C CYS A 118 -1.48 10.46 -14.89
N PHE A 119 -1.08 10.88 -13.69
CA PHE A 119 -1.83 10.69 -12.46
C PHE A 119 -3.33 11.06 -12.53
N PRO A 120 -3.78 12.11 -13.26
CA PRO A 120 -5.19 12.43 -13.43
C PRO A 120 -6.03 11.28 -13.99
N CYS A 121 -5.45 10.44 -14.85
CA CYS A 121 -6.15 9.30 -15.46
C CYS A 121 -6.38 8.15 -14.47
N SER A 122 -5.57 8.07 -13.41
CA SER A 122 -5.68 7.04 -12.37
C SER A 122 -6.61 7.42 -11.20
N TRP A 123 -7.05 8.68 -11.15
CA TRP A 123 -7.93 9.18 -10.08
C TRP A 123 -9.24 8.37 -9.91
N PRO A 124 -9.93 7.92 -10.97
CA PRO A 124 -11.10 7.06 -10.80
C PRO A 124 -10.81 5.76 -10.05
N THR A 125 -9.64 5.15 -10.28
CA THR A 125 -9.23 3.92 -9.57
C THR A 125 -8.95 4.21 -8.10
N PHE A 126 -8.26 5.30 -7.78
CA PHE A 126 -8.03 5.72 -6.39
C PHE A 126 -9.33 6.12 -5.69
N ALA A 127 -10.26 6.76 -6.38
CA ALA A 127 -11.58 7.10 -5.86
C ALA A 127 -12.41 5.84 -5.56
N LEU A 128 -12.40 4.85 -6.47
CA LEU A 128 -13.05 3.56 -6.24
C LEU A 128 -12.43 2.82 -5.05
N LEU A 129 -11.09 2.82 -4.96
CA LEU A 129 -10.34 2.21 -3.86
C LEU A 129 -10.67 2.88 -2.53
N ALA A 130 -10.72 4.22 -2.50
CA ALA A 130 -11.12 4.99 -1.32
C ALA A 130 -12.58 4.73 -0.91
N ALA A 131 -13.49 4.61 -1.88
CA ALA A 131 -14.90 4.28 -1.62
C ALA A 131 -15.04 2.86 -1.04
N ALA A 132 -14.36 1.88 -1.63
CA ALA A 132 -14.32 0.51 -1.12
C ALA A 132 -13.72 0.44 0.29
N PHE A 133 -12.58 1.11 0.51
CA PHE A 133 -11.95 1.25 1.81
C PHE A 133 -12.90 1.85 2.85
N SER A 134 -13.58 2.94 2.49
CA SER A 134 -14.54 3.62 3.37
C SER A 134 -15.71 2.72 3.75
N ALA A 135 -16.21 1.89 2.82
CA ALA A 135 -17.27 0.92 3.11
C ALA A 135 -16.82 -0.12 4.14
N PHE A 136 -15.59 -0.63 4.05
CA PHE A 136 -15.03 -1.53 5.06
C PHE A 136 -14.83 -0.84 6.40
N MET A 137 -14.28 0.37 6.42
CA MET A 137 -14.10 1.16 7.65
C MET A 137 -15.44 1.38 8.37
N ILE A 138 -16.49 1.77 7.64
CA ILE A 138 -17.84 1.97 8.20
C ILE A 138 -18.40 0.65 8.75
N ASN A 139 -18.21 -0.45 8.03
CA ASN A 139 -18.67 -1.76 8.48
C ASN A 139 -17.97 -2.17 9.78
N ASP A 140 -16.65 -2.05 9.86
CA ASP A 140 -15.88 -2.38 11.06
C ASP A 140 -16.26 -1.50 12.25
N LEU A 141 -16.46 -0.20 12.03
CA LEU A 141 -16.93 0.70 13.06
C LEU A 141 -18.30 0.27 13.59
N ARG A 142 -19.23 -0.07 12.68
CA ARG A 142 -20.57 -0.55 13.03
C ARG A 142 -20.51 -1.85 13.83
N ASP A 143 -19.65 -2.77 13.41
CA ASP A 143 -19.49 -4.07 14.05
C ASP A 143 -18.87 -3.89 15.46
N ALA A 144 -17.87 -3.02 15.60
CA ALA A 144 -17.28 -2.65 16.90
C ALA A 144 -18.33 -2.00 17.83
N PHE A 145 -19.17 -1.10 17.32
CA PHE A 145 -20.29 -0.54 18.09
C PHE A 145 -21.32 -1.59 18.50
N ALA A 146 -21.65 -2.53 17.61
CA ALA A 146 -22.63 -3.57 17.88
C ALA A 146 -22.14 -4.52 18.97
N GLU A 147 -20.85 -4.84 19.00
CA GLU A 147 -20.23 -5.65 20.05
C GLU A 147 -20.04 -4.89 21.35
N ALA A 148 -19.65 -3.61 21.28
CA ALA A 148 -19.54 -2.76 22.46
C ALA A 148 -20.88 -2.65 23.20
N LYS A 149 -22.00 -2.54 22.47
CA LYS A 149 -23.36 -2.56 23.04
C LYS A 149 -23.71 -3.87 23.73
N LYS A 150 -23.12 -5.00 23.33
CA LYS A 150 -23.32 -6.29 23.99
C LYS A 150 -22.44 -6.44 25.25
N GLY A 151 -21.41 -5.59 25.40
CA GLY A 151 -20.43 -5.68 26.50
C GLY A 151 -19.47 -6.88 26.41
N VAL A 152 -19.49 -7.60 25.28
CA VAL A 152 -18.68 -8.80 25.07
C VAL A 152 -17.34 -8.38 24.45
N VAL A 153 -16.25 -8.59 25.18
CA VAL A 153 -14.90 -8.62 24.61
C VAL A 153 -14.23 -9.86 25.18
N ASP A 154 -13.88 -10.80 24.31
CA ASP A 154 -13.39 -12.12 24.70
C ASP A 154 -11.97 -12.08 25.26
N LYS A 155 -11.18 -11.06 24.90
CA LYS A 155 -9.78 -10.93 25.32
C LYS A 155 -9.64 -10.07 26.57
N GLN A 156 -8.86 -10.57 27.53
CA GLN A 156 -8.47 -9.84 28.74
C GLN A 156 -7.37 -8.81 28.48
N THR A 157 -6.54 -9.04 27.46
CA THR A 157 -5.46 -8.14 27.05
C THR A 157 -5.71 -7.63 25.64
N VAL A 158 -5.49 -6.34 25.45
CA VAL A 158 -5.55 -5.66 24.16
C VAL A 158 -4.28 -4.84 23.98
N THR A 159 -3.76 -4.74 22.75
CA THR A 159 -2.44 -4.16 22.49
C THR A 159 -2.58 -2.95 21.59
N ALA A 160 -2.15 -1.77 22.00
CA ALA A 160 -2.07 -0.60 21.12
C ALA A 160 -0.71 -0.57 20.40
N VAL A 161 -0.72 -0.32 19.09
CA VAL A 161 0.47 -0.42 18.23
C VAL A 161 0.84 0.88 17.53
N ASN A 162 -0.11 1.81 17.46
CA ASN A 162 0.07 3.15 16.89
C ASN A 162 -0.53 4.20 17.82
N ILE A 163 -0.14 5.45 17.58
CA ILE A 163 -0.51 6.57 18.44
C ILE A 163 -2.02 6.83 18.52
N TYR A 164 -2.80 6.39 17.52
CA TYR A 164 -4.25 6.62 17.49
C TYR A 164 -4.98 5.65 18.43
N GLN A 165 -4.41 4.47 18.61
CA GLN A 165 -4.92 3.41 19.46
C GLN A 165 -4.58 3.60 20.93
N ASP A 166 -3.49 4.30 21.23
CA ASP A 166 -3.06 4.53 22.60
C ASP A 166 -3.92 5.63 23.28
N PRO A 167 -4.76 5.29 24.28
CA PRO A 167 -5.57 6.28 25.00
C PRO A 167 -4.73 7.28 25.82
N LYS A 168 -3.44 7.03 26.03
CA LYS A 168 -2.53 7.96 26.72
C LYS A 168 -2.05 9.09 25.83
N VAL A 169 -1.97 8.84 24.52
CA VAL A 169 -1.51 9.85 23.57
C VAL A 169 -2.58 10.93 23.48
N PRO A 170 -2.27 12.22 23.71
CA PRO A 170 -3.27 13.28 23.60
C PRO A 170 -3.85 13.39 22.18
N ILE A 171 -5.15 13.69 22.06
CA ILE A 171 -5.80 13.84 20.75
C ILE A 171 -5.14 14.92 19.87
N SER A 172 -4.56 15.97 20.47
CA SER A 172 -3.82 16.99 19.74
C SER A 172 -2.60 16.41 19.02
N GLN A 173 -1.91 15.44 19.60
CA GLN A 173 -0.79 14.75 18.97
C GLN A 173 -1.27 13.88 17.80
N CYS A 174 -2.38 13.16 17.98
CA CYS A 174 -3.01 12.42 16.87
C CYS A 174 -3.36 13.34 15.69
N VAL A 175 -3.97 14.49 15.96
CA VAL A 175 -4.35 15.48 14.93
C VAL A 175 -3.10 16.05 14.23
N HIS A 176 -2.03 16.35 14.97
CA HIS A 176 -0.78 16.80 14.36
C HIS A 176 -0.15 15.73 13.48
N THR A 177 -0.11 14.47 13.93
CA THR A 177 0.48 13.39 13.15
C THR A 177 -0.31 13.13 11.87
N VAL A 178 -1.65 13.07 11.92
CA VAL A 178 -2.43 12.89 10.68
C VAL A 178 -2.23 14.05 9.71
N LEU A 179 -2.19 15.30 10.20
CA LEU A 179 -1.94 16.45 9.35
C LEU A 179 -0.55 16.38 8.71
N LEU A 180 0.46 15.98 9.46
CA LEU A 180 1.81 15.77 8.95
C LEU A 180 1.86 14.63 7.92
N SER A 181 1.22 13.49 8.20
CA SER A 181 1.05 12.39 7.24
C SER A 181 0.35 12.85 5.97
N SER A 182 -0.73 13.63 6.08
CA SER A 182 -1.44 14.19 4.92
C SER A 182 -0.52 15.06 4.07
N ILE A 183 0.29 15.93 4.70
CA ILE A 183 1.26 16.77 4.00
C ILE A 183 2.28 15.90 3.25
N PHE A 184 2.86 14.90 3.90
CA PHE A 184 3.83 14.02 3.25
C PHE A 184 3.24 13.21 2.11
N VAL A 185 2.02 12.69 2.29
CA VAL A 185 1.28 11.99 1.23
C VAL A 185 1.02 12.94 0.05
N CYS A 186 0.59 14.18 0.32
CA CYS A 186 0.41 15.19 -0.74
C CYS A 186 1.73 15.51 -1.47
N VAL A 187 2.84 15.67 -0.75
CA VAL A 187 4.17 15.91 -1.35
C VAL A 187 4.59 14.70 -2.20
N TYR A 188 4.45 13.49 -1.67
CA TYR A 188 4.69 12.24 -2.39
C TYR A 188 3.87 12.15 -3.68
N TYR A 189 2.59 12.49 -3.64
CA TYR A 189 1.73 12.51 -4.83
C TYR A 189 2.06 13.63 -5.81
N SER A 190 2.48 14.80 -5.32
CA SER A 190 2.88 15.92 -6.18
C SER A 190 4.07 15.56 -7.08
N ALA A 191 4.99 14.73 -6.58
CA ALA A 191 6.13 14.24 -7.35
C ALA A 191 5.74 13.27 -8.49
N MET A 192 4.53 12.71 -8.47
CA MET A 192 4.01 11.83 -9.53
C MET A 192 3.12 12.55 -10.53
N THR A 193 3.06 13.89 -10.49
CA THR A 193 2.25 14.66 -11.44
C THR A 193 2.90 14.77 -12.81
N GLU A 194 4.23 14.63 -12.88
CA GLU A 194 4.97 14.67 -14.13
C GLU A 194 4.93 13.30 -14.82
N PRO A 195 4.78 13.28 -16.16
CA PRO A 195 4.88 12.06 -16.93
C PRO A 195 6.26 11.41 -16.77
N ILE A 196 6.27 10.10 -16.56
CA ILE A 196 7.50 9.34 -16.31
C ILE A 196 7.90 8.60 -17.56
N GLU A 197 9.07 8.93 -18.12
CA GLU A 197 9.68 8.15 -19.19
C GLU A 197 10.23 6.84 -18.64
N MET A 198 9.67 5.71 -19.08
CA MET A 198 10.02 4.38 -18.57
C MET A 198 11.25 3.82 -19.29
N THR A 199 12.43 4.35 -18.93
CA THR A 199 13.73 3.82 -19.34
C THR A 199 13.97 2.40 -18.81
N LEU A 200 14.98 1.71 -19.34
CA LEU A 200 15.36 0.36 -18.87
C LEU A 200 15.73 0.37 -17.38
N PHE A 201 16.38 1.44 -16.91
CA PHE A 201 16.76 1.63 -15.52
C PHE A 201 15.53 1.91 -14.62
N SER A 202 14.61 2.75 -15.08
CA SER A 202 13.33 3.00 -14.40
C SER A 202 12.50 1.74 -14.22
N ARG A 203 12.50 0.84 -15.23
CA ARG A 203 11.81 -0.46 -15.15
C ARG A 203 12.48 -1.42 -14.16
N PHE A 204 13.80 -1.37 -14.04
CA PHE A 204 14.53 -2.12 -13.02
C PHE A 204 14.12 -1.64 -11.61
N PHE A 205 14.10 -0.33 -11.37
CA PHE A 205 13.62 0.23 -10.10
C PHE A 205 12.16 -0.07 -9.83
N TRP A 206 11.31 -0.05 -10.86
CA TRP A 206 9.94 -0.49 -10.77
C TRP A 206 9.80 -1.97 -10.37
N ALA A 207 10.74 -2.83 -10.78
CA ALA A 207 10.77 -4.22 -10.30
C ALA A 207 11.25 -4.28 -8.85
N CYS A 208 12.30 -3.52 -8.49
CA CYS A 208 12.83 -3.45 -7.13
C CYS A 208 11.84 -2.87 -6.11
N SER A 209 10.92 -1.98 -6.54
CA SER A 209 9.90 -1.43 -5.65
C SER A 209 8.98 -2.48 -5.06
N LEU A 210 8.84 -3.66 -5.69
CA LEU A 210 8.07 -4.77 -5.12
C LEU A 210 8.60 -5.20 -3.76
N PHE A 211 9.91 -5.16 -3.55
CA PHE A 211 10.49 -5.51 -2.27
C PHE A 211 10.10 -4.51 -1.20
N VAL A 212 10.07 -3.22 -1.57
CA VAL A 212 9.63 -2.16 -0.67
C VAL A 212 8.13 -2.28 -0.40
N GLN A 213 7.30 -2.56 -1.42
CA GLN A 213 5.87 -2.85 -1.26
C GLN A 213 5.64 -4.07 -0.36
N TYR A 214 6.42 -5.14 -0.57
CA TYR A 214 6.35 -6.34 0.25
C TYR A 214 6.76 -6.06 1.69
N HIS A 215 7.84 -5.30 1.91
CA HIS A 215 8.28 -4.89 3.24
C HIS A 215 7.22 -4.08 3.98
N ILE A 216 6.65 -3.05 3.34
CA ILE A 216 5.57 -2.23 3.92
C ILE A 216 4.32 -3.06 4.23
N SER A 217 4.05 -4.11 3.43
CA SER A 217 2.92 -5.02 3.65
C SER A 217 3.24 -6.26 4.50
N LEU A 218 4.50 -6.44 4.92
CA LEU A 218 4.96 -7.60 5.67
C LEU A 218 4.35 -7.62 7.06
N ASN A 219 4.36 -6.47 7.73
CA ASN A 219 3.90 -6.31 9.11
C ASN A 219 2.41 -6.63 9.27
N SER A 220 1.66 -6.66 8.17
CA SER A 220 0.21 -6.66 8.20
C SER A 220 -0.44 -8.05 8.18
N PHE A 221 0.20 -9.07 7.58
CA PHE A 221 -0.44 -10.39 7.40
C PHE A 221 0.12 -11.44 8.37
N ARG A 222 -0.71 -11.91 9.31
CA ARG A 222 -0.38 -13.09 10.13
C ARG A 222 -0.76 -14.38 9.38
N PRO A 223 0.19 -15.31 9.14
CA PRO A 223 -0.04 -16.52 8.37
C PRO A 223 -0.92 -17.58 9.07
N ASP A 224 -1.29 -17.36 10.34
CA ASP A 224 -2.00 -18.35 11.17
C ASP A 224 -3.48 -18.56 10.80
N SER A 225 -3.99 -17.87 9.79
CA SER A 225 -5.41 -17.87 9.48
C SER A 225 -5.66 -18.37 8.05
N GLU A 226 -6.57 -19.34 7.90
CA GLU A 226 -6.97 -19.89 6.59
C GLU A 226 -7.18 -18.79 5.55
N THR A 227 -6.54 -18.93 4.39
CA THR A 227 -6.54 -17.98 3.27
C THR A 227 -7.91 -17.96 2.57
N SER A 228 -8.91 -17.37 3.22
CA SER A 228 -10.22 -17.15 2.60
C SER A 228 -10.16 -15.95 1.65
N PHE A 229 -10.92 -16.01 0.56
CA PHE A 229 -11.01 -14.92 -0.41
C PHE A 229 -11.38 -13.58 0.26
N THR A 230 -12.23 -13.61 1.30
CA THR A 230 -12.63 -12.43 2.06
C THR A 230 -11.46 -11.77 2.80
N LYS A 231 -10.53 -12.55 3.36
CA LYS A 231 -9.34 -11.99 4.02
C LYS A 231 -8.36 -11.43 3.01
N ILE A 232 -8.20 -12.10 1.88
CA ILE A 232 -7.33 -11.64 0.80
C ILE A 232 -7.88 -10.34 0.20
N SER A 233 -9.20 -10.24 -0.04
CA SER A 233 -9.81 -9.02 -0.57
C SER A 233 -9.77 -7.87 0.43
N ARG A 234 -9.98 -8.15 1.73
CA ARG A 234 -9.74 -7.17 2.80
C ARG A 234 -8.28 -6.71 2.82
N TRP A 235 -7.33 -7.63 2.76
CA TRP A 235 -5.91 -7.28 2.70
C TRP A 235 -5.58 -6.45 1.47
N ALA A 236 -6.06 -6.82 0.27
CA ALA A 236 -5.82 -6.03 -0.93
C ALA A 236 -6.42 -4.61 -0.85
N LEU A 237 -7.58 -4.46 -0.22
CA LEU A 237 -8.30 -3.19 -0.13
C LEU A 237 -8.00 -2.39 1.14
N ARG A 238 -7.20 -2.93 2.08
CA ARG A 238 -6.90 -2.28 3.37
C ARG A 238 -5.45 -2.37 3.80
N LEU A 239 -4.65 -3.20 3.12
CA LEU A 239 -3.38 -3.75 3.62
C LEU A 239 -3.53 -4.22 5.06
N ASP A 240 -4.61 -4.99 5.29
CA ASP A 240 -5.17 -5.33 6.59
C ASP A 240 -4.06 -5.73 7.54
N ASP A 241 -3.69 -4.77 8.39
CA ASP A 241 -2.73 -4.94 9.44
C ASP A 241 -3.53 -5.38 10.65
N SER A 242 -3.22 -6.56 11.20
CA SER A 242 -3.80 -6.99 12.49
C SER A 242 -3.71 -5.89 13.56
N GLN A 243 -2.73 -5.00 13.38
CA GLN A 243 -2.53 -3.76 14.11
C GLN A 243 -3.64 -2.73 13.89
N ALA A 244 -4.06 -2.40 12.66
CA ALA A 244 -5.06 -1.35 12.41
C ALA A 244 -6.49 -1.81 12.72
N THR A 245 -6.82 -3.08 12.44
CA THR A 245 -8.17 -3.62 12.69
C THR A 245 -8.45 -3.71 14.18
N ASN A 246 -7.45 -4.14 14.98
CA ASN A 246 -7.44 -4.27 16.45
C ASN A 246 -8.83 -4.18 17.11
N HIS A 247 -9.68 -5.10 16.69
CA HIS A 247 -11.12 -4.97 16.86
C HIS A 247 -11.49 -4.98 18.34
N ASP A 248 -10.85 -5.88 19.10
CA ASP A 248 -11.00 -6.00 20.54
C ASP A 248 -10.64 -4.71 21.30
N LEU A 249 -9.58 -3.99 20.87
CA LEU A 249 -9.23 -2.70 21.46
C LEU A 249 -10.31 -1.65 21.20
N TRP A 250 -10.78 -1.53 19.96
CA TRP A 250 -11.82 -0.57 19.63
C TRP A 250 -13.12 -0.84 20.38
N VAL A 251 -13.51 -2.12 20.50
CA VAL A 251 -14.66 -2.51 21.33
C VAL A 251 -14.42 -2.11 22.79
N ALA A 252 -13.24 -2.40 23.36
CA ALA A 252 -12.89 -2.06 24.75
C ALA A 252 -12.86 -0.53 25.02
N LEU A 253 -12.44 0.28 24.04
CA LEU A 253 -12.48 1.74 24.13
C LEU A 253 -13.93 2.27 24.04
N LEU A 254 -14.76 1.68 23.16
CA LEU A 254 -16.17 2.06 22.99
C LEU A 254 -17.05 1.66 24.18
N THR A 255 -16.79 0.53 24.84
CA THR A 255 -17.47 0.11 26.08
C THR A 255 -17.12 0.98 27.28
N GLN A 256 -16.13 1.88 27.16
CA GLN A 256 -15.61 2.69 28.27
C GLN A 256 -15.06 1.83 29.41
N ASP A 257 -14.53 0.64 29.06
CA ASP A 257 -13.91 -0.24 30.03
C ASP A 257 -12.68 0.40 30.64
N SER A 258 -12.43 0.06 31.91
CA SER A 258 -11.23 0.54 32.59
C SER A 258 -10.03 -0.23 32.06
N LEU A 259 -9.24 0.42 31.21
CA LEU A 259 -7.95 -0.08 30.76
C LEU A 259 -6.86 0.35 31.74
N SER A 260 -6.01 -0.60 32.15
CA SER A 260 -4.78 -0.32 32.88
C SER A 260 -3.58 -0.83 32.10
N GLU A 261 -2.52 -0.05 32.05
CA GLU A 261 -1.24 -0.53 31.56
C GLU A 261 -0.54 -1.38 32.63
N GLY A 262 -0.21 -2.61 32.30
CA GLY A 262 0.51 -3.54 33.19
C GLY A 262 -0.27 -3.95 34.45
N LYS A 263 0.45 -4.58 35.39
CA LYS A 263 -0.11 -5.10 36.66
C LYS A 263 -0.30 -4.01 37.74
N GLY A 264 -0.01 -2.75 37.43
CA GLY A 264 -0.06 -1.62 38.37
C GLY A 264 -1.36 -0.83 38.23
N ALA A 265 -1.95 -0.43 39.35
CA ALA A 265 -3.17 0.37 39.41
C ALA A 265 -2.93 1.83 38.97
N SER A 266 -2.65 2.03 37.68
CA SER A 266 -2.58 3.35 37.05
C SER A 266 -4.00 3.93 36.83
N PRO A 267 -4.14 5.26 36.75
CA PRO A 267 -5.44 5.92 36.62
C PRO A 267 -6.19 5.44 35.37
N ARG A 268 -7.50 5.22 35.54
CA ARG A 268 -8.43 4.83 34.49
C ARG A 268 -8.50 5.94 33.43
N LEU A 269 -8.02 5.66 32.23
CA LEU A 269 -8.18 6.55 31.09
C LEU A 269 -9.57 6.32 30.49
N ARG A 270 -10.41 7.35 30.50
CA ARG A 270 -11.70 7.35 29.83
C ARG A 270 -11.67 8.39 28.73
N LEU A 271 -11.85 7.93 27.49
CA LEU A 271 -11.98 8.79 26.32
C LEU A 271 -13.46 9.07 26.07
N SER A 272 -13.80 10.24 25.52
CA SER A 272 -15.17 10.44 25.05
C SER A 272 -15.47 9.53 23.85
N GLU A 273 -16.72 9.09 23.68
CA GLU A 273 -17.11 8.27 22.52
C GLU A 273 -16.77 8.95 21.19
N ALA A 274 -16.99 10.27 21.11
CA ALA A 274 -16.62 11.07 19.95
C ALA A 274 -15.11 11.04 19.66
N GLU A 275 -14.28 11.07 20.70
CA GLU A 275 -12.83 10.95 20.57
C GLU A 275 -12.42 9.55 20.10
N VAL A 276 -13.06 8.48 20.61
CA VAL A 276 -12.80 7.11 20.16
C VAL A 276 -13.14 6.95 18.67
N VAL A 277 -14.28 7.47 18.23
CA VAL A 277 -14.68 7.45 16.81
C VAL A 277 -13.70 8.25 15.95
N LEU A 278 -13.26 9.43 16.41
CA LEU A 278 -12.28 10.23 15.69
C LEU A 278 -10.95 9.48 15.54
N ARG A 279 -10.43 8.90 16.62
CA ARG A 279 -9.22 8.07 16.63
C ARG A 279 -9.34 6.87 15.70
N PHE A 280 -10.48 6.18 15.73
CA PHE A 280 -10.76 5.07 14.82
C PHE A 280 -10.65 5.51 13.36
N CYS A 281 -11.36 6.59 12.98
CA CYS A 281 -11.34 7.11 11.60
C CYS A 281 -9.93 7.52 11.18
N VAL A 282 -9.20 8.25 12.03
CA VAL A 282 -7.85 8.70 11.73
C VAL A 282 -6.87 7.53 11.64
N CYS A 283 -6.97 6.54 12.52
CA CYS A 283 -6.18 5.31 12.48
C CYS A 283 -6.34 4.61 11.13
N TYR A 284 -7.58 4.46 10.65
CA TYR A 284 -7.89 3.83 9.37
C TYR A 284 -7.38 4.65 8.19
N VAL A 285 -7.54 5.98 8.22
CA VAL A 285 -7.06 6.83 7.14
C VAL A 285 -5.52 6.78 7.04
N SER A 286 -4.81 6.94 8.16
CA SER A 286 -3.34 6.95 8.17
C SER A 286 -2.72 5.58 7.95
N ASN A 287 -3.17 4.54 8.67
CA ASN A 287 -2.57 3.21 8.60
C ASN A 287 -3.15 2.33 7.48
N GLY A 288 -4.34 2.66 6.98
CA GLY A 288 -4.98 1.92 5.89
C GLY A 288 -4.88 2.69 4.59
N LEU A 289 -5.68 3.75 4.45
CA LEU A 289 -5.86 4.44 3.17
C LEU A 289 -4.56 5.03 2.63
N TYR A 290 -3.80 5.76 3.44
CA TYR A 290 -2.53 6.34 3.00
C TYR A 290 -1.49 5.28 2.66
N ARG A 291 -1.39 4.20 3.45
CA ARG A 291 -0.49 3.08 3.15
C ARG A 291 -0.85 2.41 1.83
N ILE A 292 -2.13 2.17 1.56
CA ILE A 292 -2.62 1.59 0.29
C ILE A 292 -2.25 2.46 -0.90
N PHE A 293 -2.51 3.75 -0.76
CA PHE A 293 -2.20 4.76 -1.75
C PHE A 293 -0.72 4.79 -2.08
N ILE A 294 0.13 4.83 -1.05
CA ILE A 294 1.58 4.71 -1.18
C ILE A 294 1.94 3.40 -1.85
N VAL A 295 1.56 2.24 -1.29
CA VAL A 295 1.96 0.93 -1.78
C VAL A 295 1.61 0.74 -3.24
N TYR A 296 0.39 1.05 -3.68
CA TYR A 296 -0.02 0.85 -5.07
C TYR A 296 0.61 1.83 -6.06
N SER A 297 1.02 3.02 -5.60
CA SER A 297 1.71 4.01 -6.45
C SER A 297 3.24 3.93 -6.36
N LEU A 298 3.78 3.22 -5.36
CA LEU A 298 5.19 3.12 -5.06
C LEU A 298 6.08 2.70 -6.24
N PRO A 299 5.67 1.74 -7.08
CA PRO A 299 6.47 1.37 -8.24
C PRO A 299 6.64 2.51 -9.23
N VAL A 300 5.59 3.29 -9.42
CA VAL A 300 5.60 4.44 -10.32
C VAL A 300 6.49 5.53 -9.73
N TYR A 301 6.32 5.83 -8.44
CA TYR A 301 7.18 6.79 -7.74
C TYR A 301 8.66 6.42 -7.80
N LEU A 302 9.03 5.18 -7.43
CA LEU A 302 10.44 4.79 -7.38
C LEU A 302 11.09 4.66 -8.77
N ALA A 303 10.30 4.41 -9.82
CA ALA A 303 10.78 4.41 -11.20
C ALA A 303 11.25 5.80 -11.68
N THR A 304 10.84 6.89 -11.01
CA THR A 304 11.33 8.26 -11.31
C THR A 304 12.78 8.50 -10.90
N SER A 305 13.35 7.60 -10.09
CA SER A 305 14.71 7.77 -9.57
C SER A 305 15.72 7.70 -10.72
N GLY A 306 16.51 8.76 -10.90
CA GLY A 306 17.56 8.81 -11.92
C GLY A 306 18.80 8.00 -11.54
N ALA A 307 19.04 7.80 -10.25
CA ALA A 307 20.17 7.05 -9.70
C ALA A 307 19.73 6.05 -8.62
N ALA A 308 20.59 5.06 -8.35
CA ALA A 308 20.33 4.04 -7.31
C ALA A 308 20.34 4.62 -5.89
N SER A 309 21.13 5.67 -5.64
CA SER A 309 21.10 6.43 -4.39
C SER A 309 19.74 7.06 -4.14
N ASP A 310 19.15 7.64 -5.19
CA ASP A 310 17.86 8.34 -5.10
C ASP A 310 16.75 7.32 -4.87
N PHE A 311 16.82 6.17 -5.55
CA PHE A 311 15.91 5.04 -5.29
C PHE A 311 15.94 4.64 -3.81
N ALA A 312 17.12 4.45 -3.23
CA ALA A 312 17.26 4.06 -1.83
C ALA A 312 16.73 5.14 -0.89
N LEU A 313 17.08 6.41 -1.10
CA LEU A 313 16.60 7.53 -0.29
C LEU A 313 15.08 7.69 -0.36
N ASN A 314 14.51 7.59 -1.55
CA ASN A 314 13.07 7.65 -1.78
C ASN A 314 12.35 6.47 -1.14
N ALA A 315 12.92 5.26 -1.22
CA ALA A 315 12.37 4.09 -0.54
C ALA A 315 12.36 4.29 0.99
N PHE A 316 13.47 4.75 1.57
CA PHE A 316 13.54 5.05 3.01
C PHE A 316 12.57 6.15 3.43
N ALA A 317 12.45 7.22 2.65
CA ALA A 317 11.51 8.30 2.93
C ALA A 317 10.06 7.81 2.93
N VAL A 318 9.69 6.96 1.97
CA VAL A 318 8.34 6.41 1.90
C VAL A 318 8.06 5.45 3.06
N THR A 319 9.01 4.58 3.41
CA THR A 319 8.87 3.70 4.59
C THR A 319 8.77 4.53 5.88
N PHE A 320 9.52 5.62 6.00
CA PHE A 320 9.38 6.52 7.13
C PHE A 320 7.98 7.14 7.20
N VAL A 321 7.41 7.56 6.06
CA VAL A 321 6.03 8.09 6.02
C VAL A 321 5.00 7.03 6.40
N SER A 322 5.19 5.76 6.01
CA SER A 322 4.28 4.67 6.39
C SER A 322 4.33 4.31 7.88
N ASP A 323 5.45 4.59 8.54
CA ASP A 323 5.73 4.21 9.93
C ASP A 323 5.62 5.39 10.92
N LEU A 324 5.26 6.58 10.42
CA LEU A 324 5.28 7.84 11.17
C LEU A 324 4.41 7.82 12.45
N ASP A 325 3.36 7.01 12.45
CA ASP A 325 2.36 6.88 13.50
C ASP A 325 2.53 5.62 14.36
N ASN A 326 3.51 4.77 14.06
CA ASN A 326 3.83 3.60 14.87
C ASN A 326 4.33 4.03 16.25
N LEU A 327 3.94 3.28 17.28
CA LEU A 327 4.53 3.45 18.60
C LEU A 327 5.97 2.89 18.59
N PRO A 328 6.88 3.43 19.41
CA PRO A 328 8.23 2.87 19.55
C PRO A 328 8.22 1.42 20.03
N ALA A 329 7.19 1.03 20.78
CA ALA A 329 6.91 -0.32 21.22
C ALA A 329 5.40 -0.51 21.38
N ASP A 330 4.91 -1.71 21.11
CA ASP A 330 3.53 -2.11 21.38
C ASP A 330 3.20 -1.98 22.87
N VAL A 331 2.04 -1.41 23.19
CA VAL A 331 1.58 -1.17 24.57
C VAL A 331 0.44 -2.12 24.91
N GLU A 332 0.64 -2.99 25.89
CA GLU A 332 -0.39 -3.92 26.36
C GLU A 332 -1.24 -3.33 27.49
N TYR A 333 -2.55 -3.41 27.29
CA TYR A 333 -3.58 -3.00 28.24
C TYR A 333 -4.31 -4.21 28.80
N GLN A 334 -4.47 -4.24 30.12
CA GLN A 334 -5.35 -5.19 30.81
C GLN A 334 -6.75 -4.58 30.95
N ARG A 335 -7.76 -5.35 30.57
CA ARG A 335 -9.17 -4.98 30.69
C ARG A 335 -9.69 -5.38 32.06
N PHE A 336 -10.14 -4.42 32.85
CA PHE A 336 -10.92 -4.70 34.06
C PHE A 336 -12.40 -4.62 33.74
N SER A 337 -13.04 -5.79 33.61
CA SER A 337 -14.49 -5.89 33.63
C SER A 337 -14.99 -5.37 34.97
N TYR A 338 -15.83 -4.33 34.94
CA TYR A 338 -16.60 -3.97 36.12
C TYR A 338 -17.63 -5.09 36.31
N GLN A 339 -17.35 -6.04 37.21
CA GLN A 339 -18.42 -6.88 37.74
C GLN A 339 -19.41 -5.92 38.39
N SER A 340 -20.53 -5.70 37.70
CA SER A 340 -21.72 -5.11 38.29
C SER A 340 -21.89 -5.75 39.66
N LEU A 341 -21.89 -4.93 40.72
CA LEU A 341 -22.26 -5.31 42.08
C LEU A 341 -23.74 -5.69 42.06
N THR A 342 -24.06 -6.78 41.36
CA THR A 342 -25.41 -7.29 41.24
C THR A 342 -25.65 -8.18 42.44
N GLU A 343 -26.29 -7.52 43.40
CA GLU A 343 -27.08 -8.02 44.51
C GLU A 343 -26.32 -8.74 45.64
N PRO A 344 -26.42 -8.23 46.90
CA PRO A 344 -26.01 -9.02 48.05
C PRO A 344 -26.80 -10.32 47.99
N GLU A 345 -26.09 -11.46 48.13
CA GLU A 345 -26.70 -12.74 48.42
C GLU A 345 -27.75 -12.50 49.50
N SER A 346 -29.03 -12.58 49.12
CA SER A 346 -30.13 -12.54 50.07
C SER A 346 -29.92 -13.74 50.98
N GLY A 347 -29.32 -13.47 52.15
CA GLY A 347 -29.00 -14.47 53.15
C GLY A 347 -30.24 -15.31 53.46
N GLN A 348 -30.02 -16.62 53.50
CA GLN A 348 -30.91 -17.56 54.17
C GLN A 348 -30.89 -17.34 55.68
#